data_AF-A0A7W9Q2U5-F1
#
_entry.id   AF-A0A7W9Q2U5-F1
#
_cell.length_a   1.000
_cell.length_b   1.000
_cell.length_c   1.000
_cell.angle_alpha   90.00
_cell.angle_beta   90.00
_cell.angle_gamma   90.00
#
_symmetry.space_group_name_H-M   'P 1'
#
loop_
_entity.id
_entity.type
_entity.pdbx_description
1 polymer ?
#
loop_
_entity_poly.entity_id
_entity_poly.type
_entity_poly.pdbx_seq_one_letter_code
_entity_poly.pdbx_strand_id
1 'polypeptide(L)'
;MARIQILELPTEHHGDDMITPFALIIDQAGSSLVDETGLLHQGLQQNLRDQLGARAVLIFEDTVEIPANQPMVNYEVADRQSLKDPS
;
A
#
# COMPACT_ATOMS: atom_id res chain seq x y z
N MET A 1 -10.49 11.45 2.33
CA MET A 1 -10.10 10.95 3.67
C MET A 1 -8.76 10.27 3.46
N ALA A 2 -7.79 10.46 4.36
CA ALA A 2 -6.51 9.80 4.20
C ALA A 2 -6.68 8.28 4.12
N ARG A 3 -6.06 7.67 3.12
CA ARG A 3 -6.03 6.23 2.90
C ARG A 3 -4.67 5.73 3.39
N ILE A 4 -4.71 4.61 4.12
CA ILE A 4 -3.51 3.97 4.69
C ILE A 4 -3.29 2.66 3.95
N GLN A 5 -2.06 2.43 3.49
CA GLN A 5 -1.64 1.22 2.81
C GLN A 5 -0.31 0.73 3.37
N ILE A 6 -0.09 -0.58 3.36
CA ILE A 6 1.19 -1.21 3.70
C ILE A 6 1.81 -1.70 2.41
N LEU A 7 3.07 -1.35 2.15
CA LEU A 7 3.86 -1.91 1.07
C LEU A 7 4.89 -2.86 1.68
N GLU A 8 4.67 -4.16 1.50
CA GLU A 8 5.69 -5.16 1.83
C GLU A 8 6.91 -4.96 0.93
N LEU A 9 8.08 -5.01 1.55
CA LEU A 9 9.36 -4.90 0.88
C LEU A 9 9.98 -6.30 0.75
N PRO A 10 10.95 -6.48 -0.15
CA PRO A 10 11.62 -7.77 -0.31
C PRO A 10 12.12 -8.32 1.03
N THR A 11 11.81 -9.58 1.30
CA THR A 11 12.27 -10.27 2.50
C THR A 11 13.79 -10.28 2.56
N GLU A 12 14.32 -9.88 3.71
CA GLU A 12 15.75 -9.89 3.99
C GLU A 12 16.08 -11.11 4.86
N HIS A 13 17.22 -11.74 4.56
CA HIS A 13 17.76 -12.84 5.37
C HIS A 13 18.89 -12.29 6.24
N HIS A 14 18.75 -12.42 7.55
CA HIS A 14 19.74 -11.99 8.53
C HIS A 14 20.22 -13.22 9.32
N GLY A 15 21.17 -13.96 8.76
CA GLY A 15 21.57 -15.27 9.30
C GLY A 15 20.43 -16.28 9.14
N ASP A 16 19.96 -16.82 10.26
CA ASP A 16 18.81 -17.76 10.29
C ASP A 16 17.45 -17.04 10.37
N ASP A 17 17.44 -15.71 10.57
CA ASP A 17 16.22 -14.93 10.68
C ASP A 17 15.71 -14.45 9.32
N MET A 18 14.41 -14.61 9.11
CA MET A 18 13.66 -14.15 7.94
C MET A 18 12.78 -12.98 8.34
N ILE A 19 13.06 -11.78 7.82
CA ILE A 19 12.30 -10.58 8.14
C ILE A 19 11.75 -10.01 6.84
N THR A 20 10.43 -9.80 6.77
CA THR A 20 9.79 -9.07 5.67
C THR A 20 9.55 -7.64 6.13
N PRO A 21 10.40 -6.68 5.74
CA PRO A 21 10.18 -5.28 6.08
C PRO A 21 8.97 -4.73 5.33
N PHE A 22 8.46 -3.59 5.79
CA PHE A 22 7.37 -2.90 5.10
C PHE A 22 7.57 -1.38 5.15
N ALA A 23 6.96 -0.68 4.21
CA ALA A 23 6.78 0.77 4.24
C ALA A 23 5.31 1.11 4.49
N LEU A 24 5.06 2.11 5.32
CA LEU A 24 3.72 2.68 5.52
C LEU A 24 3.49 3.78 4.50
N ILE A 25 2.38 3.69 3.77
CA ILE A 25 1.95 4.71 2.81
C ILE A 25 0.66 5.34 3.33
N ILE A 26 0.63 6.68 3.41
CA ILE A 26 -0.57 7.44 3.75
C ILE A 26 -0.83 8.40 2.59
N ASP A 27 -1.80 8.10 1.75
CA ASP A 27 -2.17 8.94 0.62
C ASP A 27 -3.51 9.64 0.86
N GLN A 28 -3.86 10.63 0.04
CA GLN A 28 -5.02 11.50 0.30
C GLN A 28 -4.93 12.23 1.66
N ALA A 29 -3.70 12.51 2.11
CA ALA A 29 -3.46 13.23 3.35
C ALA A 29 -3.88 14.70 3.19
N GLY A 30 -4.64 15.22 4.15
CA GLY A 30 -5.01 16.64 4.11
C GLY A 30 -3.79 17.55 4.27
N SER A 31 -3.90 18.78 3.77
CA SER A 31 -2.86 19.83 3.81
C SER A 31 -2.42 20.25 5.23
N SER A 32 -2.99 19.68 6.29
CA SER A 32 -2.51 19.88 7.66
C SER A 32 -1.39 18.90 8.05
N LEU A 33 -1.27 17.78 7.34
CA LEU A 33 -0.24 16.78 7.57
C LEU A 33 1.01 17.10 6.78
N VAL A 34 0.84 17.61 5.55
CA VAL A 34 1.88 18.04 4.62
C VAL A 34 2.03 19.55 4.76
N ASP A 35 3.22 20.06 5.14
CA ASP A 35 3.44 21.51 5.20
C ASP A 35 3.54 22.12 3.79
N GLU A 36 3.57 23.46 3.68
CA GLU A 36 3.64 24.16 2.37
C GLU A 36 4.93 23.85 1.56
N THR A 37 5.92 23.18 2.16
CA THR A 37 7.13 22.70 1.48
C THR A 37 7.01 21.25 0.99
N GLY A 38 5.85 20.60 1.20
CA GLY A 38 5.65 19.19 0.87
C GLY A 38 6.30 18.25 1.89
N LEU A 39 6.91 18.79 2.95
CA LEU A 39 7.53 18.00 4.01
C LEU A 39 6.51 17.83 5.13
N LEU A 40 6.43 16.61 5.66
CA LEU A 40 5.72 16.44 6.92
C LEU A 40 6.47 17.17 8.02
N HIS A 41 5.80 17.40 9.14
CA HIS A 41 6.48 17.47 10.43
C HIS A 41 7.42 16.25 10.52
N GLN A 42 8.73 16.44 10.29
CA GLN A 42 9.69 15.33 10.22
C GLN A 42 9.65 14.46 11.48
N GLY A 43 9.27 15.05 12.62
CA GLY A 43 9.01 14.34 13.87
C GLY A 43 7.87 13.32 13.77
N LEU A 44 6.78 13.60 13.05
CA LEU A 44 5.67 12.65 12.88
C LEU A 44 6.10 11.43 12.05
N GLN A 45 6.84 11.63 10.95
CA GLN A 45 7.36 10.52 10.13
C GLN A 45 8.26 9.60 10.95
N GLN A 46 9.23 10.19 11.66
CA GLN A 46 10.19 9.42 12.46
C GLN A 46 9.50 8.69 13.60
N ASN A 47 8.59 9.36 14.32
CA ASN A 47 7.82 8.73 15.40
C ASN A 47 6.99 7.56 14.90
N LEU A 48 6.27 7.71 13.79
CA LEU A 48 5.46 6.63 13.22
C LEU A 48 6.33 5.48 12.72
N ARG A 49 7.45 5.78 12.06
CA ARG A 49 8.40 4.77 11.60
C ARG A 49 8.90 3.92 12.75
N ASP A 50 9.38 4.58 13.81
CA ASP A 50 10.03 3.90 14.94
C ASP A 50 9.01 3.15 15.80
N GLN A 51 7.80 3.70 15.98
CA GLN A 51 6.72 3.03 16.73
C GLN A 51 6.17 1.79 16.02
N LEU A 52 6.09 1.83 14.70
CA LEU A 52 5.50 0.75 13.90
C LEU A 52 6.54 -0.27 13.41
N GLY A 53 7.84 0.03 13.55
CA GLY A 53 8.90 -0.79 12.95
C GLY A 53 8.90 -0.76 11.42
N ALA A 54 8.28 0.26 10.83
CA ALA A 54 8.27 0.43 9.39
C ALA A 54 9.68 0.83 8.90
N ARG A 55 10.06 0.39 7.71
CA ARG A 55 11.32 0.82 7.07
C ARG A 55 11.25 2.28 6.61
N ALA A 56 10.05 2.70 6.21
CA ALA A 56 9.76 4.06 5.77
C ALA A 56 8.29 4.40 6.03
N VAL A 57 8.01 5.71 6.18
CA VAL A 57 6.66 6.27 6.17
C VAL A 57 6.62 7.32 5.06
N LEU A 58 5.78 7.10 4.05
CA LEU A 58 5.59 8.01 2.93
C LEU A 58 4.18 8.57 2.98
N ILE A 59 4.06 9.89 2.87
CA ILE A 59 2.76 10.57 2.91
C ILE A 59 2.60 11.43 1.67
N PHE A 60 1.43 11.34 1.05
CA PHE A 60 1.09 11.99 -0.20
C PHE A 60 -0.24 12.74 -0.06
N GLU A 61 -0.32 13.92 -0.64
CA GLU A 61 -1.59 14.66 -0.76
C GLU A 61 -2.55 13.97 -1.72
N ASP A 62 -2.01 13.46 -2.83
CA ASP A 62 -2.76 12.75 -3.85
C ASP A 62 -2.74 11.24 -3.62
N THR A 63 -3.61 10.54 -4.35
CA THR A 63 -3.68 9.09 -4.36
C THR A 63 -2.45 8.50 -5.03
N VAL A 64 -1.81 7.52 -4.39
CA VAL A 64 -0.71 6.75 -4.99
C VAL A 64 -1.16 5.32 -5.21
N GLU A 65 -1.13 4.91 -6.48
CA GLU A 65 -1.38 3.53 -6.87
C GLU A 65 -0.15 2.67 -6.57
N ILE A 66 -0.36 1.63 -5.77
CA ILE A 66 0.66 0.64 -5.43
C ILE A 66 0.29 -0.65 -6.15
N PRO A 67 0.98 -1.02 -7.25
CA PRO A 67 0.65 -2.21 -8.03
C PRO A 67 0.58 -3.50 -7.19
N ALA A 68 1.44 -3.60 -6.17
CA ALA A 68 1.47 -4.74 -5.25
C ALA A 68 0.18 -4.93 -4.44
N ASN A 69 -0.64 -3.88 -4.28
CA ASN A 69 -1.84 -3.89 -3.45
C ASN A 69 -3.14 -3.88 -4.27
N GLN A 70 -3.06 -4.01 -5.59
CA GLN A 70 -4.25 -4.04 -6.43
C GLN A 70 -5.01 -5.36 -6.25
N PRO A 71 -6.35 -5.33 -6.12
CA PRO A 71 -7.15 -6.55 -6.07
C PRO A 71 -6.97 -7.30 -7.39
N MET A 72 -6.63 -8.58 -7.32
CA MET A 72 -6.59 -9.41 -8.52
C MET A 72 -7.97 -9.41 -9.17
N VAL A 73 -8.04 -8.97 -10.42
CA VAL A 73 -9.26 -9.09 -11.22
C VAL A 73 -9.47 -10.57 -11.49
N ASN A 74 -10.35 -11.20 -10.71
CA ASN A 74 -10.72 -12.58 -10.93
C ASN A 74 -11.63 -12.60 -12.17
N TYR A 75 -11.07 -12.94 -13.34
CA TYR A 75 -11.87 -13.16 -14.53
C TYR A 75 -12.65 -14.46 -14.32
N GLU A 76 -13.87 -14.37 -13.77
CA GLU A 76 -14.82 -15.47 -13.86
C GLU A 76 -15.06 -15.76 -15.34
N VAL A 77 -14.51 -16.87 -15.80
CA VAL A 77 -14.76 -17.38 -17.14
C VAL A 77 -16.23 -17.80 -17.16
N ALA A 78 -17.09 -16.93 -17.69
CA ALA A 78 -18.48 -17.27 -17.95
C ALA A 78 -18.50 -18.45 -18.93
N ASP A 79 -18.67 -19.66 -18.38
CA ASP A 79 -18.69 -20.89 -19.14
C ASP A 79 -19.86 -20.82 -20.14
N ARG A 80 -19.53 -21.05 -21.41
CA ARG A 80 -20.46 -21.07 -22.52
C ARG A 80 -21.25 -22.37 -22.46
N GLN A 81 -22.24 -22.46 -21.59
CA GLN A 81 -23.27 -23.50 -21.64
C GLN A 81 -24.67 -22.91 -21.72
N SER A 82 -24.95 -22.21 -22.82
CA SER A 82 -26.32 -22.07 -23.30
C SER A 82 -26.35 -22.03 -24.83
N LEU A 83 -25.84 -23.11 -25.43
CA LEU A 83 -26.22 -23.51 -26.79
C LEU A 83 -26.34 -25.04 -26.79
N LYS A 84 -27.53 -25.53 -26.43
CA LYS A 84 -28.06 -26.77 -26.99
C LYS A 84 -29.48 -26.47 -27.48
N ASP A 85 -29.69 -26.89 -28.72
CA ASP A 85 -30.64 -26.41 -29.71
C ASP A 85 -32.14 -26.56 -29.37
N PRO A 86 -33.01 -25.80 -30.06
CA PRO A 86 -34.45 -26.01 -30.05
C PRO A 86 -34.82 -27.18 -30.97
N SER A 87 -35.60 -28.13 -30.46
CA SER A 87 -36.48 -29.01 -31.25
C SER A 87 -37.65 -29.45 -30.38
#